data_AF-A0A369LUM4-F1
#
_entry.id   AF-A0A369LUM4-F1
#
_cell.length_a   1.000
_cell.length_b   1.000
_cell.length_c   1.000
_cell.angle_alpha   90.00
_cell.angle_beta   90.00
_cell.angle_gamma   90.00
#
_symmetry.space_group_name_H-M   'P 1'
#
loop_
_entity.id
_entity.type
_entity.pdbx_description
1 polymer ?
#
loop_
_entity_poly.entity_id
_entity_poly.type
_entity_poly.pdbx_seq_one_letter_code
_entity_poly.pdbx_strand_id
1 'polypeptide(L)'
;MPEPDEAVRDTAASNLPFGTVITDSLHVGCPVIDSESRELGKYSAQTDGDELERAFRPKSCRESVITVPKGARCASTVRERPILETERLVLREMVEADFEALCRTLQDGKAMYAYEGPFDDAEVKEWLDRQLARYRDDGFGLWAAVLKDTGRFVGQCGLTVQDCDGVPVVEVGYLFERAYWHRGLATEAAVACRDHAFDVLGADEVFSIIRDTNEASQAVARRNGMTPRSSFIKHYRGVRMPHIAYSITREERALLALRA
;
A
#
# COMPACT_ATOMS: atom_id res chain seq x y z
N MET A 1 34.38 42.80 -29.27
CA MET A 1 34.86 43.34 -27.98
C MET A 1 33.87 44.41 -27.56
N PRO A 2 33.05 44.14 -26.53
CA PRO A 2 33.53 43.78 -25.19
C PRO A 2 33.19 42.34 -24.73
N GLU A 3 33.85 41.95 -23.64
CA GLU A 3 33.81 40.74 -22.78
C GLU A 3 33.97 41.27 -21.31
N PRO A 4 33.88 40.47 -20.21
CA PRO A 4 32.83 39.55 -19.73
C PRO A 4 32.55 39.70 -18.19
N ASP A 5 31.80 38.73 -17.61
CA ASP A 5 31.58 38.40 -16.17
C ASP A 5 30.72 39.38 -15.33
N GLU A 6 29.86 39.01 -14.37
CA GLU A 6 29.64 37.85 -13.46
C GLU A 6 28.16 38.01 -13.00
N ALA A 7 27.33 37.03 -12.62
CA ALA A 7 27.55 35.96 -11.67
C ALA A 7 26.48 34.89 -11.84
N VAL A 8 26.96 33.66 -12.00
CA VAL A 8 26.23 32.42 -11.77
C VAL A 8 25.96 32.32 -10.27
N ARG A 9 24.69 32.35 -9.85
CA ARG A 9 24.29 31.80 -8.55
C ARG A 9 23.74 30.41 -8.75
N ASP A 10 24.68 29.50 -8.58
CA ASP A 10 24.52 28.09 -8.31
C ASP A 10 23.41 27.88 -7.26
N THR A 11 22.30 27.30 -7.69
CA THR A 11 21.36 26.66 -6.77
C THR A 11 21.29 25.23 -7.26
N ALA A 12 21.98 24.34 -6.53
CA ALA A 12 21.91 22.90 -6.71
C ALA A 12 20.44 22.46 -6.62
N ALA A 13 19.79 22.34 -7.78
CA ALA A 13 18.47 21.77 -7.90
C ALA A 13 18.62 20.25 -7.85
N SER A 14 18.26 19.72 -6.68
CA SER A 14 17.86 18.35 -6.38
C SER A 14 17.33 17.57 -7.60
N ASN A 15 18.19 16.74 -8.18
CA ASN A 15 17.79 15.60 -8.99
C ASN A 15 17.33 14.49 -8.04
N LEU A 16 16.04 14.48 -7.69
CA LEU A 16 15.40 13.33 -7.04
C LEU A 16 14.19 12.91 -7.88
N PRO A 17 14.16 11.69 -8.45
CA PRO A 17 12.97 11.19 -9.11
C PRO A 17 11.94 10.80 -8.05
N PHE A 18 10.70 11.22 -8.26
CA PHE A 18 9.52 10.88 -7.45
C PHE A 18 9.63 11.05 -5.93
N GLY A 19 9.28 12.25 -5.45
CA GLY A 19 8.67 12.45 -4.12
C GLY A 19 9.34 11.69 -2.98
N THR A 20 10.61 12.00 -2.71
CA THR A 20 11.25 11.61 -1.45
C THR A 20 10.69 12.53 -0.36
N VAL A 21 9.79 12.00 0.48
CA VAL A 21 9.53 12.61 1.78
C VAL A 21 10.75 12.27 2.63
N ILE A 22 11.57 13.27 2.93
CA ILE A 22 12.57 13.18 3.99
C ILE A 22 11.77 13.13 5.30
N THR A 23 11.51 11.93 5.83
CA THR A 23 11.02 11.79 7.20
C THR A 23 12.21 11.97 8.14
N ASP A 24 12.42 13.19 8.61
CA ASP A 24 13.23 13.40 9.81
C ASP A 24 12.52 12.67 10.96
N SER A 25 13.25 11.75 11.58
CA SER A 25 12.79 10.91 12.68
C SER A 25 12.38 11.78 13.87
N LEU A 26 11.08 12.04 14.02
CA LEU A 26 10.50 12.40 15.30
C LEU A 26 9.81 11.18 15.87
N HIS A 27 10.42 10.65 16.94
CA HIS A 27 9.86 9.65 17.84
C HIS A 27 8.42 10.02 18.22
N VAL A 28 7.44 9.31 17.66
CA VAL A 28 6.13 9.21 18.28
C VAL A 28 6.20 8.03 19.24
N GLY A 29 6.40 8.35 20.52
CA GLY A 29 6.43 7.40 21.60
C GLY A 29 5.14 6.58 21.64
N CYS A 30 5.29 5.26 21.62
CA CYS A 30 4.26 4.31 21.97
C CYS A 30 3.95 4.49 23.46
N PRO A 31 2.70 4.75 23.89
CA PRO A 31 2.37 4.75 25.30
C PRO A 31 2.38 3.30 25.80
N VAL A 32 3.38 3.01 26.63
CA VAL A 32 3.44 1.79 27.45
C VAL A 32 2.21 1.79 28.35
N ILE A 33 1.44 0.72 28.26
CA ILE A 33 0.30 0.44 29.14
C ILE A 33 0.92 -0.01 30.47
N ASP A 34 1.12 0.93 31.38
CA ASP A 34 1.60 0.62 32.72
C ASP A 34 0.41 0.21 33.59
N SER A 35 0.42 -1.05 34.02
CA SER A 35 -0.58 -1.63 34.90
C SER A 35 -0.27 -1.28 36.35
N GLU A 36 -0.71 -0.11 36.82
CA GLU A 36 -0.73 0.19 38.25
C GLU A 36 -2.06 -0.28 38.88
N SER A 37 -2.04 -1.51 39.38
CA SER A 37 -2.99 -1.99 40.40
C SER A 37 -2.44 -1.65 41.79
N ARG A 38 -3.08 -0.71 42.50
CA ARG A 38 -2.80 -0.41 43.91
C ARG A 38 -3.94 -0.87 44.83
N GLU A 39 -3.53 -1.76 45.73
CA GLU A 39 -3.96 -1.94 47.13
C GLU A 39 -5.41 -2.29 47.47
N LEU A 40 -5.60 -3.55 47.88
CA LEU A 40 -6.38 -3.87 49.07
C LEU A 40 -5.74 -5.03 49.85
N GLY A 41 -5.55 -4.82 51.16
CA GLY A 41 -5.88 -5.83 52.17
C GLY A 41 -4.81 -6.85 52.56
N LYS A 42 -4.11 -6.52 53.65
CA LYS A 42 -3.32 -7.43 54.49
C LYS A 42 -4.15 -8.64 54.95
N TYR A 43 -3.63 -9.86 54.83
CA TYR A 43 -3.84 -10.93 55.84
C TYR A 43 -2.66 -11.92 55.80
N SER A 44 -2.11 -12.16 56.98
CA SER A 44 -0.95 -13.01 57.29
C SER A 44 -1.35 -14.47 57.47
N ALA A 45 -0.52 -15.41 57.02
CA ALA A 45 -0.25 -16.67 57.72
C ALA A 45 1.06 -17.30 57.19
N GLN A 46 2.01 -17.53 58.10
CA GLN A 46 3.17 -18.41 57.94
C GLN A 46 2.72 -19.88 58.03
N THR A 47 3.34 -20.77 57.25
CA THR A 47 4.02 -21.98 57.78
C THR A 47 4.81 -22.70 56.68
N ASP A 48 6.12 -22.81 56.94
CA ASP A 48 7.03 -23.96 56.81
C ASP A 48 6.87 -25.03 55.72
N GLY A 49 8.02 -25.38 55.14
CA GLY A 49 8.48 -26.78 55.15
C GLY A 49 8.59 -27.48 53.80
N ASP A 50 9.84 -27.74 53.40
CA ASP A 50 10.27 -28.64 52.34
C ASP A 50 9.50 -29.97 52.25
N GLU A 51 9.17 -30.44 51.04
CA GLU A 51 9.20 -31.88 50.71
C GLU A 51 9.15 -32.16 49.19
N LEU A 52 10.33 -32.53 48.69
CA LEU A 52 10.68 -33.70 47.87
C LEU A 52 9.85 -34.14 46.64
N GLU A 53 10.63 -34.32 45.57
CA GLU A 53 10.40 -35.05 44.32
C GLU A 53 9.67 -36.41 44.39
N ARG A 54 9.12 -36.77 43.20
CA ARG A 54 8.79 -38.08 42.63
C ARG A 54 7.35 -38.61 42.78
N ALA A 55 6.65 -38.64 41.64
CA ALA A 55 5.96 -39.82 41.11
C ALA A 55 5.57 -39.58 39.63
N PHE A 56 6.20 -40.22 38.63
CA PHE A 56 5.87 -41.53 38.04
C PHE A 56 4.58 -41.60 37.17
N ARG A 57 4.78 -41.46 35.83
CA ARG A 57 4.17 -42.15 34.65
C ARG A 57 2.63 -42.10 34.43
N PRO A 58 2.12 -41.96 33.16
CA PRO A 58 2.10 -43.12 32.25
C PRO A 58 2.11 -42.91 30.70
N LYS A 59 2.59 -43.98 30.04
CA LYS A 59 2.10 -44.68 28.83
C LYS A 59 2.21 -44.03 27.42
N SER A 60 3.15 -44.58 26.65
CA SER A 60 2.92 -45.28 25.36
C SER A 60 2.02 -44.61 24.31
N CYS A 61 2.66 -43.97 23.33
CA CYS A 61 2.13 -43.88 21.97
C CYS A 61 3.21 -44.41 21.01
N ARG A 62 2.82 -45.38 20.18
CA ARG A 62 3.68 -46.06 19.19
C ARG A 62 4.16 -45.06 18.14
N GLU A 63 5.46 -45.09 17.83
CA GLU A 63 6.00 -44.48 16.62
C GLU A 63 5.46 -45.23 15.40
N SER A 64 4.51 -44.61 14.69
CA SER A 64 4.26 -44.92 13.30
C SER A 64 5.20 -44.08 12.45
N VAL A 65 6.30 -44.69 12.01
CA VAL A 65 7.20 -44.12 11.00
C VAL A 65 6.43 -44.08 9.67
N ILE A 66 5.88 -42.92 9.32
CA ILE A 66 5.35 -42.66 7.99
C ILE A 66 6.55 -42.27 7.12
N THR A 67 6.97 -43.18 6.24
CA THR A 67 7.98 -42.87 5.23
C THR A 67 7.37 -41.95 4.17
N VAL A 68 7.79 -40.69 4.14
CA VAL A 68 7.39 -39.71 3.13
C VAL A 68 8.23 -39.93 1.87
N PRO A 69 7.66 -40.00 0.65
CA PRO A 69 8.45 -40.16 -0.56
C PRO A 69 9.33 -38.92 -0.80
N LYS A 70 10.63 -39.15 -1.05
CA LYS A 70 11.55 -38.13 -1.59
C LYS A 70 11.11 -37.80 -3.03
N GLY A 71 10.47 -36.65 -3.22
CA GLY A 71 10.18 -36.18 -4.58
C GLY A 71 8.92 -35.36 -4.73
N ALA A 72 8.70 -34.37 -3.87
CA ALA A 72 7.80 -33.26 -4.18
C ALA A 72 8.46 -32.00 -3.66
N ARG A 73 9.01 -31.18 -4.55
CA ARG A 73 9.27 -29.79 -4.22
C ARG A 73 7.89 -29.18 -3.98
N CYS A 74 7.49 -29.10 -2.71
CA CYS A 74 6.42 -28.21 -2.29
C CYS A 74 6.83 -26.82 -2.77
N ALA A 75 6.22 -26.35 -3.87
CA ALA A 75 6.10 -24.92 -4.07
C ALA A 75 5.36 -24.43 -2.84
N SER A 76 6.08 -23.78 -1.93
CA SER A 76 5.49 -23.10 -0.79
C SER A 76 4.57 -22.03 -1.37
N THR A 77 3.30 -22.35 -1.56
CA THR A 77 2.27 -21.34 -1.77
C THR A 77 2.20 -20.58 -0.47
N VAL A 78 2.94 -19.48 -0.36
CA VAL A 78 2.68 -18.47 0.64
C VAL A 78 1.25 -18.02 0.35
N ARG A 79 0.29 -18.55 1.11
CA ARG A 79 -1.05 -17.96 1.15
C ARG A 79 -0.93 -16.70 1.99
N GLU A 80 -0.34 -15.67 1.39
CA GLU A 80 -0.37 -14.32 1.95
C GLU A 80 -1.83 -13.95 2.16
N ARG A 81 -2.14 -13.54 3.39
CA ARG A 81 -3.50 -13.18 3.79
C ARG A 81 -3.95 -11.97 2.95
N PRO A 82 -5.18 -12.00 2.42
CA PRO A 82 -5.71 -10.86 1.70
C PRO A 82 -5.81 -9.65 2.64
N ILE A 83 -5.39 -8.47 2.17
CA ILE A 83 -5.56 -7.20 2.87
C ILE A 83 -7.00 -6.72 2.71
N LEU A 84 -7.51 -6.80 1.48
CA LEU A 84 -8.89 -6.51 1.13
C LEU A 84 -9.46 -7.57 0.20
N GLU A 85 -10.76 -7.77 0.31
CA GLU A 85 -11.53 -8.58 -0.61
C GLU A 85 -12.72 -7.79 -1.13
N THR A 86 -12.94 -7.85 -2.43
CA THR A 86 -14.12 -7.28 -3.09
C THR A 86 -14.97 -8.41 -3.66
N GLU A 87 -15.97 -8.09 -4.48
CA GLU A 87 -16.77 -9.11 -5.16
C GLU A 87 -15.89 -10.01 -6.06
N ARG A 88 -14.98 -9.40 -6.82
CA ARG A 88 -14.21 -10.09 -7.88
C ARG A 88 -12.70 -10.11 -7.61
N LEU A 89 -12.19 -9.29 -6.70
CA LEU A 89 -10.75 -9.12 -6.47
C LEU A 89 -10.33 -9.49 -5.05
N VAL A 90 -9.12 -10.02 -4.96
CA VAL A 90 -8.30 -10.04 -3.75
C VAL A 90 -7.21 -8.99 -3.92
N LEU A 91 -7.08 -8.10 -2.94
CA LEU A 91 -5.93 -7.21 -2.82
C LEU A 91 -4.98 -7.77 -1.76
N ARG A 92 -3.74 -8.05 -2.14
CA ARG A 92 -2.69 -8.55 -1.25
C ARG A 92 -1.38 -7.81 -1.49
N GLU A 93 -0.47 -7.85 -0.52
CA GLU A 93 0.89 -7.37 -0.73
C GLU A 93 1.51 -8.03 -1.97
N MET A 94 2.26 -7.22 -2.72
CA MET A 94 3.08 -7.71 -3.81
C MET A 94 4.26 -8.48 -3.26
N VAL A 95 4.74 -9.45 -4.04
CA VAL A 95 5.99 -10.17 -3.78
C VAL A 95 6.91 -10.07 -4.98
N GLU A 96 8.18 -10.44 -4.78
CA GLU A 96 9.18 -10.51 -5.86
C GLU A 96 8.72 -11.36 -7.05
N ALA A 97 7.94 -12.42 -6.80
CA ALA A 97 7.39 -13.27 -7.86
C ALA A 97 6.34 -12.58 -8.74
N ASP A 98 5.78 -11.44 -8.32
CA ASP A 98 4.84 -10.66 -9.13
C ASP A 98 5.53 -9.77 -10.17
N PHE A 99 6.86 -9.69 -10.20
CA PHE A 99 7.62 -8.83 -11.12
C PHE A 99 7.15 -8.96 -12.58
N GLU A 100 7.10 -10.19 -13.12
CA GLU A 100 6.66 -10.42 -14.50
C GLU A 100 5.20 -9.99 -14.73
N ALA A 101 4.35 -10.13 -13.71
CA ALA A 101 2.96 -9.70 -13.79
C ALA A 101 2.82 -8.18 -13.76
N LEU A 102 3.64 -7.51 -12.96
CA LEU A 102 3.72 -6.07 -12.88
C LEU A 102 4.22 -5.46 -14.21
N CYS A 103 5.22 -6.08 -14.85
CA CYS A 103 5.73 -5.68 -16.16
C CYS A 103 4.61 -5.60 -17.22
N ARG A 104 3.65 -6.53 -17.22
CA ARG A 104 2.52 -6.51 -18.18
C ARG A 104 1.68 -5.25 -18.12
N THR A 105 1.68 -4.55 -16.99
CA THR A 105 1.01 -3.25 -16.84
C THR A 105 1.98 -2.10 -17.06
N LEU A 106 3.12 -2.10 -16.38
CA LEU A 106 4.03 -0.95 -16.32
C LEU A 106 4.91 -0.79 -17.57
N GLN A 107 5.04 -1.81 -18.41
CA GLN A 107 5.76 -1.70 -19.68
C GLN A 107 4.82 -1.49 -20.87
N ASP A 108 3.51 -1.43 -20.62
CA ASP A 108 2.53 -1.17 -21.66
C ASP A 108 2.39 0.34 -21.89
N GLY A 109 2.86 0.83 -23.04
CA GLY A 109 2.86 2.26 -23.33
C GLY A 109 1.47 2.91 -23.39
N LYS A 110 0.41 2.12 -23.61
CA LYS A 110 -0.98 2.63 -23.55
C LYS A 110 -1.49 2.70 -22.12
N ALA A 111 -1.08 1.79 -21.23
CA ALA A 111 -1.40 1.88 -19.80
C ALA A 111 -0.61 2.98 -19.09
N MET A 112 0.63 3.21 -19.52
CA MET A 112 1.56 4.17 -18.92
C MET A 112 1.62 5.52 -19.61
N TYR A 113 0.68 5.83 -20.51
CA TYR A 113 0.65 7.12 -21.21
C TYR A 113 0.57 8.33 -20.26
N ALA A 114 -0.06 8.16 -19.08
CA ALA A 114 -0.14 9.19 -18.06
C ALA A 114 1.17 9.39 -17.28
N TYR A 115 2.12 8.45 -17.41
CA TYR A 115 3.45 8.44 -16.81
C TYR A 115 4.55 8.70 -17.86
N GLU A 116 4.23 9.40 -18.95
CA GLU A 116 5.23 9.76 -19.96
C GLU A 116 6.01 8.55 -20.51
N GLY A 117 5.26 7.48 -20.78
CA GLY A 117 5.76 6.28 -21.45
C GLY A 117 5.91 5.06 -20.55
N PRO A 118 6.11 3.88 -21.16
CA PRO A 118 6.32 2.64 -20.43
C PRO A 118 7.63 2.69 -19.63
N PHE A 119 7.69 1.84 -18.62
CA PHE A 119 8.91 1.59 -17.85
C PHE A 119 9.75 0.51 -18.52
N ASP A 120 11.06 0.51 -18.24
CA ASP A 120 11.93 -0.64 -18.49
C ASP A 120 11.95 -1.60 -17.29
N ASP A 121 12.69 -2.72 -17.40
CA ASP A 121 12.77 -3.72 -16.31
C ASP A 121 13.33 -3.14 -15.01
N ALA A 122 14.28 -2.21 -15.08
CA ALA A 122 14.90 -1.61 -13.91
C ALA A 122 13.92 -0.67 -13.20
N GLU A 123 13.18 0.14 -13.96
CA GLU A 123 12.14 1.03 -13.43
C GLU A 123 10.96 0.24 -12.83
N VAL A 124 10.58 -0.90 -13.43
CA VAL A 124 9.58 -1.80 -12.83
C VAL A 124 10.09 -2.42 -11.54
N LYS A 125 11.36 -2.84 -11.50
CA LYS A 125 11.98 -3.40 -10.30
C LYS A 125 12.02 -2.35 -9.18
N GLU A 126 12.44 -1.13 -9.48
CA GLU A 126 12.41 -0.01 -8.53
C GLU A 126 10.99 0.29 -8.05
N TRP A 127 9.98 0.23 -8.92
CA TRP A 127 8.59 0.39 -8.52
C TRP A 127 8.16 -0.67 -7.50
N LEU A 128 8.50 -1.94 -7.75
CA LEU A 128 8.19 -3.06 -6.86
C LEU A 128 8.91 -2.91 -5.51
N ASP A 129 10.21 -2.62 -5.54
CA ASP A 129 11.02 -2.41 -4.33
C ASP A 129 10.47 -1.29 -3.45
N ARG A 130 9.97 -0.21 -4.07
CA ARG A 130 9.29 0.87 -3.34
C ARG A 130 7.97 0.41 -2.71
N GLN A 131 7.18 -0.44 -3.35
CA GLN A 131 5.97 -0.97 -2.69
C GLN A 131 6.34 -1.85 -1.50
N LEU A 132 7.34 -2.72 -1.67
CA LEU A 132 7.83 -3.58 -0.58
C LEU A 132 8.37 -2.76 0.60
N ALA A 133 9.08 -1.66 0.32
CA ALA A 133 9.52 -0.73 1.36
C ALA A 133 8.34 -0.06 2.08
N ARG A 134 7.35 0.44 1.34
CA ARG A 134 6.14 1.06 1.92
C ARG A 134 5.36 0.12 2.83
N TYR A 135 5.26 -1.17 2.48
CA TYR A 135 4.60 -2.13 3.37
C TYR A 135 5.30 -2.23 4.74
N ARG A 136 6.64 -2.15 4.76
CA ARG A 136 7.41 -2.18 6.01
C ARG A 136 7.36 -0.86 6.76
N ASP A 137 7.47 0.25 6.03
CA ASP A 137 7.76 1.56 6.61
C ASP A 137 6.45 2.33 6.93
N ASP A 138 5.46 2.24 6.05
CA ASP A 138 4.16 2.92 6.16
C ASP A 138 3.03 1.96 6.61
N GLY A 139 3.24 0.64 6.50
CA GLY A 139 2.24 -0.39 6.79
C GLY A 139 1.23 -0.63 5.66
N PHE A 140 1.30 0.13 4.56
CA PHE A 140 0.44 -0.03 3.39
C PHE A 140 1.13 0.48 2.13
N GLY A 141 0.61 0.09 0.96
CA GLY A 141 1.16 0.49 -0.34
C GLY A 141 0.18 0.15 -1.46
N LEU A 142 0.64 0.19 -2.71
CA LEU A 142 -0.14 -0.37 -3.82
C LEU A 142 -0.10 -1.89 -3.72
N TRP A 143 -1.26 -2.53 -3.60
CA TRP A 143 -1.37 -3.98 -3.50
C TRP A 143 -1.58 -4.62 -4.87
N ALA A 144 -1.19 -5.88 -5.00
CA ALA A 144 -1.54 -6.71 -6.15
C ALA A 144 -3.06 -6.91 -6.20
N ALA A 145 -3.67 -6.57 -7.33
CA ALA A 145 -5.08 -6.87 -7.61
C ALA A 145 -5.19 -8.20 -8.35
N VAL A 146 -5.76 -9.20 -7.69
CA VAL A 146 -5.84 -10.58 -8.17
C VAL A 146 -7.30 -10.99 -8.35
N LEU A 147 -7.67 -11.51 -9.52
CA LEU A 147 -9.01 -12.04 -9.76
C LEU A 147 -9.26 -13.29 -8.92
N LYS A 148 -10.41 -13.33 -8.23
CA LYS A 148 -10.81 -14.46 -7.37
C LYS A 148 -11.04 -15.77 -8.14
N ASP A 149 -11.60 -15.68 -9.34
CA ASP A 149 -12.01 -16.84 -10.15
C ASP A 149 -10.82 -17.63 -10.72
N THR A 150 -9.74 -16.93 -11.05
CA THR A 150 -8.61 -17.45 -11.82
C THR A 150 -7.29 -17.38 -11.05
N GLY A 151 -7.23 -16.61 -9.95
CA GLY A 151 -5.98 -16.32 -9.24
C GLY A 151 -5.03 -15.44 -10.05
N ARG A 152 -5.49 -14.80 -11.13
CA ARG A 152 -4.63 -14.01 -12.01
C ARG A 152 -4.43 -12.60 -11.47
N PHE A 153 -3.17 -12.18 -11.36
CA PHE A 153 -2.81 -10.77 -11.19
C PHE A 153 -3.27 -9.98 -12.42
N VAL A 154 -4.03 -8.92 -12.21
CA VAL A 154 -4.60 -8.08 -13.28
C VAL A 154 -4.21 -6.60 -13.17
N GLY A 155 -3.48 -6.22 -12.13
CA GLY A 155 -3.10 -4.84 -11.88
C GLY A 155 -2.71 -4.62 -10.43
N GLN A 156 -2.69 -3.35 -10.05
CA GLN A 156 -2.42 -2.90 -8.70
C GLN A 156 -3.39 -1.81 -8.29
N CYS A 157 -3.78 -1.82 -7.02
CA CYS A 157 -4.56 -0.77 -6.40
C CYS A 157 -4.28 -0.75 -4.91
N GLY A 158 -4.19 0.42 -4.31
CA GLY A 158 -3.92 0.56 -2.89
C GLY A 158 -3.78 2.00 -2.48
N LEU A 159 -3.17 2.19 -1.32
CA LEU A 159 -3.01 3.49 -0.69
C LEU A 159 -1.51 3.83 -0.61
N THR A 160 -1.17 5.10 -0.73
CA THR A 160 0.20 5.59 -0.50
C THR A 160 0.16 6.99 0.08
N VAL A 161 1.17 7.39 0.85
CA VAL A 161 1.35 8.81 1.21
C VAL A 161 2.03 9.52 0.04
N GLN A 162 1.45 10.61 -0.44
CA GLN A 162 1.92 11.37 -1.59
C GLN A 162 1.95 12.86 -1.29
N ASP A 163 2.87 13.58 -1.92
CA ASP A 163 2.89 15.03 -1.86
C ASP A 163 1.84 15.62 -2.82
N CYS A 164 0.94 16.42 -2.25
CA CYS A 164 -0.05 17.22 -2.96
C CYS A 164 0.24 18.70 -2.71
N ASP A 165 1.09 19.28 -3.56
CA ASP A 165 1.49 20.71 -3.51
C ASP A 165 2.10 21.11 -2.15
N GLY A 166 3.05 20.28 -1.66
CA GLY A 166 3.73 20.49 -0.38
C GLY A 166 3.00 19.94 0.84
N VAL A 167 1.83 19.32 0.66
CA VAL A 167 1.04 18.71 1.74
C VAL A 167 1.04 17.19 1.57
N PRO A 168 1.48 16.40 2.58
CA PRO A 168 1.37 14.95 2.53
C PRO A 168 -0.10 14.53 2.68
N VAL A 169 -0.57 13.71 1.74
CA VAL A 169 -1.95 13.21 1.70
C VAL A 169 -1.99 11.70 1.50
N VAL A 170 -3.06 11.05 1.99
CA VAL A 170 -3.33 9.64 1.68
C VAL A 170 -3.97 9.56 0.30
N GLU A 171 -3.24 9.00 -0.66
CA GLU A 171 -3.68 8.83 -2.04
C GLU A 171 -4.10 7.37 -2.32
N VAL A 172 -5.25 7.20 -2.98
CA VAL A 172 -5.60 5.94 -3.66
C VAL A 172 -5.09 5.95 -5.10
N GLY A 173 -4.22 4.97 -5.40
CA GLY A 173 -3.66 4.75 -6.73
C GLY A 173 -4.17 3.45 -7.35
N TYR A 174 -4.24 3.40 -8.68
CA TYR A 174 -4.64 2.21 -9.43
C TYR A 174 -4.03 2.18 -10.83
N LEU A 175 -3.48 1.02 -11.22
CA LEU A 175 -3.02 0.72 -12.58
C LEU A 175 -3.39 -0.71 -12.93
N PHE A 176 -4.04 -0.93 -14.07
CA PHE A 176 -4.52 -2.25 -14.47
C PHE A 176 -4.04 -2.62 -15.87
N GLU A 177 -3.84 -3.91 -16.10
CA GLU A 177 -3.57 -4.47 -17.43
C GLU A 177 -4.71 -4.11 -18.39
N ARG A 178 -4.38 -3.64 -19.60
CA ARG A 178 -5.37 -3.20 -20.60
C ARG A 178 -6.44 -4.22 -20.93
N ALA A 179 -6.09 -5.51 -20.90
CA ALA A 179 -7.02 -6.60 -21.17
C ALA A 179 -8.23 -6.62 -20.22
N TYR A 180 -8.10 -5.97 -19.05
CA TYR A 180 -9.10 -5.94 -17.99
C TYR A 180 -9.77 -4.57 -17.81
N TRP A 181 -9.45 -3.60 -18.67
CA TRP A 181 -10.12 -2.31 -18.68
C TRP A 181 -11.60 -2.42 -19.05
N HIS A 182 -12.37 -1.39 -18.70
CA HIS A 182 -13.81 -1.29 -18.97
C HIS A 182 -14.69 -2.38 -18.34
N ARG A 183 -14.15 -3.15 -17.38
CA ARG A 183 -14.88 -4.16 -16.60
C ARG A 183 -15.28 -3.68 -15.21
N GLY A 184 -14.97 -2.43 -14.86
CA GLY A 184 -15.24 -1.84 -13.55
C GLY A 184 -14.26 -2.23 -12.43
N LEU A 185 -13.25 -3.04 -12.72
CA LEU A 185 -12.31 -3.58 -11.71
C LEU A 185 -11.52 -2.49 -10.98
N ALA A 186 -11.05 -1.46 -11.69
CA ALA A 186 -10.34 -0.34 -11.07
C ALA A 186 -11.23 0.45 -10.10
N THR A 187 -12.49 0.69 -10.47
CA THR A 187 -13.47 1.36 -9.58
C THR A 187 -13.77 0.51 -8.37
N GLU A 188 -14.01 -0.79 -8.55
CA GLU A 188 -14.26 -1.72 -7.45
C GLU A 188 -13.11 -1.76 -6.44
N ALA A 189 -11.87 -1.88 -6.93
CA ALA A 189 -10.69 -1.86 -6.08
C ALA A 189 -10.50 -0.49 -5.38
N ALA A 190 -10.67 0.62 -6.11
CA ALA A 190 -10.52 1.96 -5.55
C ALA A 190 -11.56 2.29 -4.47
N VAL A 191 -12.78 1.79 -4.60
CA VAL A 191 -13.83 1.90 -3.57
C VAL A 191 -13.43 1.14 -2.31
N ALA A 192 -12.96 -0.10 -2.45
CA ALA A 192 -12.49 -0.88 -1.31
C ALA A 192 -11.29 -0.23 -0.60
N CYS A 193 -10.33 0.31 -1.36
CA CYS A 193 -9.19 1.04 -0.80
C CYS A 193 -9.62 2.33 -0.09
N ARG A 194 -10.55 3.10 -0.68
CA ARG A 194 -11.12 4.31 -0.05
C ARG A 194 -11.77 3.96 1.29
N ASP A 195 -12.61 2.94 1.30
CA ASP A 195 -13.29 2.52 2.53
C ASP A 195 -12.31 2.02 3.57
N HIS A 196 -11.27 1.29 3.17
CA HIS A 196 -10.18 0.89 4.07
C HIS A 196 -9.42 2.09 4.67
N ALA A 197 -9.12 3.12 3.86
CA ALA A 197 -8.46 4.33 4.34
C ALA A 197 -9.29 5.03 5.45
N PHE A 198 -10.62 5.06 5.30
CA PHE A 198 -11.51 5.64 6.30
C PHE A 198 -11.70 4.74 7.51
N ASP A 199 -12.01 3.47 7.30
CA ASP A 199 -12.51 2.58 8.34
C ASP A 199 -11.38 1.94 9.15
N VAL A 200 -10.20 1.74 8.54
CA VAL A 200 -9.04 1.09 9.17
C VAL A 200 -7.92 2.08 9.45
N LEU A 201 -7.56 2.93 8.48
CA LEU A 201 -6.45 3.88 8.66
C LEU A 201 -6.86 5.18 9.35
N GLY A 202 -8.17 5.43 9.51
CA GLY A 202 -8.66 6.62 10.20
C GLY A 202 -8.46 7.93 9.42
N ALA A 203 -8.21 7.89 8.11
CA ALA A 203 -8.01 9.10 7.30
C ALA A 203 -9.24 10.02 7.35
N ASP A 204 -9.05 11.35 7.38
CA ASP A 204 -10.16 12.30 7.30
C ASP A 204 -10.55 12.61 5.85
N GLU A 205 -9.59 12.51 4.93
CA GLU A 205 -9.76 12.76 3.51
C GLU A 205 -8.84 11.83 2.70
N VAL A 206 -9.35 11.35 1.55
CA VAL A 206 -8.61 10.47 0.64
C VAL A 206 -8.52 11.13 -0.73
N PHE A 207 -7.32 11.13 -1.29
CA PHE A 207 -6.98 11.82 -2.53
C PHE A 207 -6.75 10.85 -3.69
N SER A 208 -6.80 11.37 -4.91
CA SER A 208 -6.29 10.74 -6.13
C SER A 208 -5.69 11.85 -7.01
N ILE A 209 -4.38 11.79 -7.27
CA ILE A 209 -3.64 12.82 -7.98
C ILE A 209 -3.49 12.40 -9.44
N ILE A 210 -4.26 13.02 -10.32
CA ILE A 210 -4.48 12.50 -11.67
C ILE A 210 -4.02 13.51 -12.70
N ARG A 211 -3.22 13.07 -13.68
CA ARG A 211 -2.86 13.91 -14.84
C ARG A 211 -4.12 14.46 -15.50
N ASP A 212 -4.12 15.73 -15.84
CA ASP A 212 -5.27 16.43 -16.44
C ASP A 212 -5.79 15.79 -17.74
N THR A 213 -4.91 15.14 -18.49
CA THR A 213 -5.21 14.39 -19.73
C THR A 213 -5.64 12.94 -19.49
N ASN A 214 -5.62 12.45 -18.24
CA ASN A 214 -6.00 11.07 -17.91
C ASN A 214 -7.50 10.95 -17.59
N GLU A 215 -8.35 11.11 -18.60
CA GLU A 215 -9.81 11.06 -18.46
C GLU A 215 -10.33 9.74 -17.85
N ALA A 216 -9.68 8.62 -18.17
CA ALA A 216 -10.06 7.31 -17.67
C ALA A 216 -9.90 7.22 -16.14
N SER A 217 -8.78 7.69 -15.61
CA SER A 217 -8.56 7.76 -14.16
C SER A 217 -9.48 8.77 -13.50
N GLN A 218 -9.70 9.94 -14.11
CA GLN A 218 -10.67 10.90 -13.57
C GLN A 218 -12.09 10.32 -13.49
N ALA A 219 -12.48 9.48 -14.45
CA ALA A 219 -13.76 8.77 -14.40
C ALA A 219 -13.81 7.75 -13.26
N VAL A 220 -12.70 7.06 -12.95
CA VAL A 220 -12.61 6.18 -11.78
C VAL A 220 -12.74 6.98 -10.48
N ALA A 221 -12.03 8.10 -10.33
CA ALA A 221 -12.14 8.97 -9.16
C ALA A 221 -13.57 9.47 -8.92
N ARG A 222 -14.25 9.94 -9.98
CA ARG A 222 -15.66 10.37 -9.89
C ARG A 222 -16.59 9.22 -9.47
N ARG A 223 -16.41 8.01 -10.02
CA ARG A 223 -17.19 6.82 -9.60
C ARG A 223 -16.84 6.36 -8.18
N ASN A 224 -15.64 6.68 -7.69
CA ASN A 224 -15.23 6.50 -6.31
C ASN A 224 -15.80 7.58 -5.37
N GLY A 225 -16.68 8.46 -5.87
CA GLY A 225 -17.31 9.53 -5.10
C GLY A 225 -16.46 10.79 -4.92
N MET A 226 -15.29 10.85 -5.55
CA MET A 226 -14.37 11.97 -5.40
C MET A 226 -14.72 13.14 -6.32
N THR A 227 -14.42 14.34 -5.85
CA THR A 227 -14.59 15.60 -6.59
C THR A 227 -13.23 16.30 -6.77
N PRO A 228 -13.02 17.04 -7.88
CA PRO A 228 -11.79 17.81 -8.06
C PRO A 228 -11.70 18.94 -7.03
N ARG A 229 -10.54 19.11 -6.39
CA ARG A 229 -10.27 20.12 -5.36
C ARG A 229 -9.30 21.20 -5.79
N SER A 230 -8.21 20.79 -6.41
CA SER A 230 -7.11 21.68 -6.80
C SER A 230 -6.39 21.14 -8.03
N SER A 231 -5.53 21.97 -8.62
CA SER A 231 -4.65 21.58 -9.72
C SER A 231 -3.26 22.17 -9.51
N PHE A 232 -2.24 21.40 -9.81
CA PHE A 232 -0.83 21.78 -9.65
C PHE A 232 0.03 21.10 -10.71
N ILE A 233 1.31 21.45 -10.78
CA ILE A 233 2.23 20.94 -11.80
C ILE A 233 3.23 20.02 -11.14
N LYS A 234 3.28 18.77 -11.60
CA LYS A 234 4.37 17.84 -11.27
C LYS A 234 5.42 17.90 -12.37
N HIS A 235 6.70 17.86 -11.99
CA HIS A 235 7.79 17.68 -12.93
C HIS A 235 8.18 16.20 -12.92
N TYR A 236 8.05 15.55 -14.07
CA TYR A 236 8.40 14.14 -14.19
C TYR A 236 9.10 13.88 -15.52
N ARG A 237 10.24 13.17 -15.48
CA ARG A 237 11.12 12.96 -16.66
C ARG A 237 11.44 14.26 -17.42
N GLY A 238 11.61 15.37 -16.69
CA GLY A 238 11.85 16.71 -17.26
C GLY A 238 10.63 17.37 -17.90
N VAL A 239 9.46 16.73 -17.89
CA VAL A 239 8.21 17.24 -18.45
C VAL A 239 7.34 17.86 -17.36
N ARG A 240 6.75 19.01 -17.66
CA ARG A 240 5.73 19.65 -16.82
C ARG A 240 4.38 18.98 -17.06
N MET A 241 3.83 18.38 -16.03
CA MET A 241 2.59 17.62 -16.10
C MET A 241 1.54 18.25 -15.18
N PRO A 242 0.54 18.96 -15.73
CA PRO A 242 -0.59 19.40 -14.94
C PRO A 242 -1.34 18.19 -14.36
N HIS A 243 -1.61 18.26 -13.06
CA HIS A 243 -2.38 17.28 -12.33
C HIS A 243 -3.55 17.96 -11.64
N ILE A 244 -4.61 17.20 -11.43
CA ILE A 244 -5.80 17.58 -10.67
C ILE A 244 -5.85 16.66 -9.46
N ALA A 245 -5.91 17.22 -8.26
CA ALA A 245 -6.22 16.47 -7.06
C ALA A 245 -7.74 16.28 -6.97
N TYR A 246 -8.17 15.03 -7.03
CA TYR A 246 -9.52 14.63 -6.64
C TYR A 246 -9.48 14.20 -5.18
N SER A 247 -10.53 14.48 -4.42
CA SER A 247 -10.66 13.96 -3.07
C SER A 247 -12.11 13.71 -2.66
N ILE A 248 -12.26 12.97 -1.58
CA ILE A 248 -13.51 12.78 -0.83
C ILE A 248 -13.19 12.81 0.66
N THR A 249 -14.00 13.51 1.45
CA THR A 249 -13.87 13.49 2.92
C THR A 249 -14.68 12.36 3.54
N ARG A 250 -14.40 12.05 4.82
CA ARG A 250 -15.17 11.08 5.60
C ARG A 250 -16.66 11.42 5.63
N GLU A 251 -17.01 12.70 5.80
CA GLU A 251 -18.40 13.18 5.83
C GLU A 251 -19.08 12.99 4.48
N GLU A 252 -18.40 13.34 3.38
CA GLU A 252 -18.94 13.17 2.03
C GLU A 252 -19.16 11.69 1.70
N ARG A 253 -18.25 10.80 2.11
CA ARG A 253 -18.41 9.35 1.99
C ARG A 253 -19.63 8.86 2.76
N ALA A 254 -19.85 9.36 3.99
CA ALA A 254 -21.05 9.04 4.77
C ALA A 254 -22.34 9.51 4.07
N LEU A 255 -22.33 10.70 3.47
CA LEU A 255 -23.48 11.22 2.70
C LEU A 255 -23.76 10.41 1.43
N LEU A 256 -22.75 9.86 0.76
CA LEU A 256 -22.94 8.96 -0.37
C LEU A 256 -23.64 7.66 0.05
N ALA A 257 -23.23 7.08 1.19
CA ALA A 257 -23.84 5.86 1.71
C ALA A 257 -25.33 6.03 2.06
N LEU A 258 -25.76 7.23 2.43
CA LEU A 258 -27.18 7.53 2.71
C LEU A 258 -28.05 7.67 1.46
N ARG A 259 -27.43 7.78 0.27
CA ARG A 259 -28.14 7.99 -1.01
C ARG A 259 -28.20 6.72 -1.87
N ALA A 260 -27.50 5.65 -1.48
CA ALA A 260 -27.44 4.37 -2.17
C ALA A 260 -28.53 3.42 -1.65
#